data_AF-A0A6G3MJW8-F1
#
_entry.id   AF-A0A6G3MJW8-F1
#
_cell.length_a   1.000
_cell.length_b   1.000
_cell.length_c   1.000
_cell.angle_alpha   90.00
_cell.angle_beta   90.00
_cell.angle_gamma   90.00
#
_symmetry.space_group_name_H-M   'P 1'
#
loop_
_entity.id
_entity.type
_entity.pdbx_description
1 polymer ?
#
loop_
_entity_poly.entity_id
_entity_poly.type
_entity_poly.pdbx_seq_one_letter_code
_entity_poly.pdbx_strand_id
1 'polypeptide(L)'
;MTDSNEEEAPITVTHRRETFNDLLMKKTLFYHNKFLLELGVNIDASQIKRWHPKFMIEEVPDIESVELPELPKTKVYTAKDMLKMTCYTEDEIMLNILTAASNNCS
;
A
#
# COMPACT_ATOMS: atom_id res chain seq x y z
N MET A 1 -21.54 -15.47 21.15
CA MET A 1 -20.75 -14.94 20.01
C MET A 1 -21.43 -13.66 19.58
N THR A 2 -20.93 -12.52 20.04
CA THR A 2 -21.48 -11.21 19.67
C THR A 2 -20.94 -10.83 18.32
N ASP A 3 -21.78 -10.91 17.28
CA ASP A 3 -21.66 -10.07 16.10
C ASP A 3 -21.92 -8.64 16.57
N SER A 4 -20.85 -7.93 16.93
CA SER A 4 -20.91 -6.48 17.07
C SER A 4 -21.04 -5.93 15.66
N ASN A 5 -22.28 -5.62 15.28
CA ASN A 5 -22.59 -4.61 14.26
C ASN A 5 -21.93 -3.30 14.69
N GLU A 6 -20.69 -3.12 14.27
CA GLU A 6 -20.00 -1.84 14.30
C GLU A 6 -20.59 -1.05 13.13
N GLU A 7 -21.68 -0.35 13.42
CA GLU A 7 -22.28 0.62 12.53
C GLU A 7 -21.25 1.75 12.37
N GLU A 8 -20.35 1.58 11.40
CA GLU A 8 -19.26 2.52 11.15
C GLU A 8 -19.86 3.90 10.92
N ALA A 9 -19.59 4.80 11.87
CA ALA A 9 -19.91 6.21 11.74
C ALA A 9 -19.41 6.70 10.37
N PRO A 10 -20.17 7.57 9.68
CA PRO A 10 -19.83 7.97 8.33
C PRO A 10 -18.38 8.47 8.27
N ILE A 11 -17.57 7.84 7.42
CA ILE A 11 -16.16 8.18 7.23
C ILE A 11 -16.10 9.56 6.55
N THR A 12 -16.21 10.60 7.35
CA THR A 12 -16.11 11.99 6.90
C THR A 12 -14.65 12.40 6.74
N VAL A 13 -14.40 13.44 5.96
CA VAL A 13 -13.07 14.06 5.85
C VAL A 13 -12.56 14.51 7.22
N THR A 14 -13.46 15.01 8.08
CA THR A 14 -13.14 15.42 9.45
C THR A 14 -12.65 14.23 10.27
N HIS A 15 -13.40 13.12 10.26
CA HIS A 15 -13.03 11.91 10.98
C HIS A 15 -11.65 11.39 10.53
N ARG A 16 -11.41 11.29 9.22
CA ARG A 16 -10.12 10.84 8.68
C ARG A 16 -8.96 11.74 9.11
N ARG A 17 -9.17 13.06 9.15
CA ARG A 17 -8.16 14.03 9.57
C ARG A 17 -7.84 13.89 11.06
N GLU A 18 -8.87 13.73 11.89
CA GLU A 18 -8.72 13.51 13.33
C GLU A 18 -7.97 12.20 13.62
N THR A 19 -8.37 11.10 12.98
CA THR A 19 -7.68 9.82 13.10
C THR A 19 -6.21 9.92 12.69
N PHE A 20 -5.92 10.59 11.58
CA PHE A 20 -4.54 10.77 11.13
C PHE A 20 -3.72 11.62 12.11
N ASN A 21 -4.30 12.70 12.63
CA ASN A 21 -3.67 13.52 13.67
C ASN A 21 -3.39 12.71 14.95
N ASP A 22 -4.35 11.89 15.39
CA ASP A 22 -4.17 11.03 16.57
C ASP A 22 -3.05 10.01 16.38
N LEU A 23 -2.92 9.44 15.17
CA LEU A 23 -1.82 8.53 14.83
C LEU A 23 -0.46 9.23 14.89
N LEU A 24 -0.35 10.44 14.32
CA LEU A 24 0.86 11.25 14.40
C LEU A 24 1.19 11.59 15.85
N MET A 25 0.20 12.03 16.64
CA MET A 25 0.38 12.36 18.05
C MET A 25 0.88 11.15 18.87
N LYS A 26 0.32 9.95 18.64
CA LYS A 26 0.80 8.71 19.28
C LYS A 26 2.26 8.42 18.93
N LYS A 27 2.65 8.62 17.68
CA LYS A 27 4.02 8.40 17.22
C LYS A 27 4.99 9.38 17.89
N THR A 28 4.65 10.66 17.95
CA THR A 28 5.46 11.68 18.63
C THR A 28 5.55 11.40 20.15
N LEU A 29 4.44 10.98 20.76
CA LEU A 29 4.37 10.65 22.18
C LEU A 29 5.28 9.46 22.54
N PHE A 30 5.42 8.48 21.65
CA PHE A 30 6.35 7.37 21.83
C PHE A 30 7.81 7.86 21.96
N TYR A 31 8.25 8.75 21.05
CA TYR A 31 9.60 9.31 21.11
C TYR A 31 9.81 10.24 22.31
N HIS A 32 8.78 11.01 22.66
CA HIS A 32 8.81 11.86 23.85
C HIS A 32 8.94 11.04 25.14
N ASN A 33 8.21 9.93 25.26
CA ASN A 33 8.35 9.03 26.41
C ASN A 33 9.76 8.43 26.47
N LYS A 34 10.33 8.04 25.33
CA LYS A 34 11.73 7.58 25.27
C LYS A 34 12.70 8.66 25.78
N PHE A 35 12.52 9.90 25.33
CA PHE A 35 13.30 11.05 25.81
C PHE A 35 13.13 11.31 27.32
N LEU A 36 11.90 11.22 27.84
CA LEU A 36 11.65 11.38 29.28
C LEU A 36 12.33 10.30 30.11
N LEU A 37 12.30 9.05 29.65
CA LEU A 37 12.99 7.93 30.29
C LEU A 37 14.51 8.13 30.30
N GLU A 38 15.08 8.64 29.21
CA GLU A 38 16.51 9.00 29.14
C GLU A 38 16.88 10.10 30.15
N LEU A 39 15.93 11.01 30.45
CA LEU A 39 16.09 12.05 31.47
C LEU A 39 15.78 11.55 32.90
N GLY A 40 15.35 10.29 33.07
CA GLY A 40 14.98 9.71 34.37
C GLY A 40 13.59 10.12 34.87
N VAL A 41 12.73 10.67 34.00
CA VAL A 41 11.37 11.08 34.33
C VAL A 41 10.40 10.00 33.84
N ASN A 42 9.66 9.39 34.75
CA ASN A 42 8.63 8.41 34.41
C ASN A 42 7.24 9.03 34.59
N ILE A 43 6.64 9.49 33.50
CA ILE A 43 5.28 10.01 33.46
C ILE A 43 4.48 9.12 32.51
N ASP A 44 3.28 8.74 32.92
CA ASP A 44 2.40 7.96 32.06
C ASP A 44 1.93 8.78 30.85
N ALA A 45 1.97 8.14 29.68
CA ALA A 45 1.66 8.76 28.39
C ALA A 45 0.25 9.38 28.37
N SER A 46 -0.71 8.79 29.11
CA SER A 46 -2.09 9.28 29.18
C SER A 46 -2.23 10.63 29.88
N GLN A 47 -1.27 11.01 30.72
CA GLN A 47 -1.30 12.23 31.53
C GLN A 47 -0.55 13.40 30.88
N ILE A 48 0.18 13.16 29.78
CA ILE A 48 0.99 14.16 29.11
C ILE A 48 0.08 15.10 28.32
N LYS A 49 -0.02 16.35 28.81
CA LYS A 49 -0.79 17.43 28.15
C LYS A 49 0.08 18.41 27.36
N ARG A 50 1.40 18.40 27.59
CA ARG A 50 2.37 19.33 27.03
C ARG A 50 3.71 18.64 26.84
N TRP A 51 4.46 19.06 25.83
CA TRP A 51 5.82 18.60 25.60
C TRP A 51 6.80 19.19 26.62
N HIS A 52 7.86 18.43 26.91
CA HIS A 52 8.94 18.93 27.75
C HIS A 52 9.70 20.05 27.01
N PRO A 53 10.11 21.16 27.65
CA PRO A 53 10.73 22.31 26.95
C PRO A 53 12.01 21.99 26.20
N LYS A 54 12.74 20.95 26.64
CA LYS A 54 13.96 20.47 25.98
C LYS A 54 13.71 19.39 24.92
N PHE A 55 12.47 18.94 24.77
CA PHE A 55 12.12 17.97 23.74
C PHE A 55 11.99 18.69 22.41
N MET A 56 12.92 18.41 21.49
CA MET A 56 12.88 18.97 20.15
C MET A 56 11.97 18.12 19.27
N ILE A 57 10.80 18.67 18.91
CA ILE A 57 9.82 17.99 18.06
C ILE A 57 10.36 17.78 16.64
N GLU A 58 11.25 18.67 16.19
CA GLU A 58 11.87 18.62 14.87
C GLU A 58 12.92 17.50 14.74
N GLU A 59 13.42 16.96 15.85
CA GLU A 59 14.38 15.85 15.86
C GLU A 59 13.69 14.47 15.84
N VAL A 60 12.36 14.44 15.73
CA VAL A 60 11.61 13.18 15.61
C VAL A 60 11.91 12.54 14.25
N PRO A 61 12.23 11.23 14.20
CA PRO A 61 12.53 10.55 12.95
C PRO A 61 11.38 10.63 11.93
N ASP A 62 11.76 10.64 10.65
CA ASP A 62 10.81 10.57 9.54
C ASP A 62 9.94 9.31 9.60
N ILE A 63 8.73 9.42 9.07
CA ILE A 63 7.79 8.31 9.01
C ILE A 63 8.14 7.44 7.81
N GLU A 64 8.56 6.20 8.08
CA GLU A 64 8.83 5.19 7.06
C GLU A 64 7.62 4.98 6.15
N SER A 65 7.86 5.01 4.84
CA SER A 65 6.83 4.74 3.85
C SER A 65 6.57 3.24 3.79
N VAL A 66 5.29 2.85 3.82
CA VAL A 66 4.91 1.46 3.56
C VAL A 66 5.02 1.19 2.07
N GLU A 67 5.58 0.03 1.71
CA GLU A 67 5.61 -0.43 0.32
C GLU A 67 4.18 -0.51 -0.23
N LEU A 68 3.95 0.20 -1.33
CA LEU A 68 2.69 0.11 -2.04
C LEU A 68 2.62 -1.24 -2.76
N PRO A 69 1.42 -1.84 -2.86
CA PRO A 69 1.25 -3.08 -3.61
C PRO A 69 1.72 -2.87 -5.05
N GLU A 70 2.59 -3.76 -5.53
CA GLU A 70 3.05 -3.76 -6.90
C GLU A 70 1.88 -4.00 -7.86
N LEU A 71 1.90 -3.34 -9.02
CA LEU A 71 0.94 -3.64 -10.06
C LEU A 71 1.08 -5.11 -10.47
N PRO A 72 -0.03 -5.86 -10.62
CA PRO A 72 0.05 -7.21 -11.15
C PRO A 72 0.71 -7.14 -12.53
N LYS A 73 1.70 -8.01 -12.77
CA LYS A 73 2.38 -8.11 -14.07
C LYS A 73 1.35 -8.48 -15.13
N THR A 74 0.77 -7.49 -15.78
CA THR A 74 -0.14 -7.71 -16.89
C THR A 74 0.67 -8.31 -18.02
N LYS A 75 0.35 -9.56 -18.39
CA LYS A 75 0.92 -10.17 -19.59
C LYS A 75 0.40 -9.35 -20.77
N VAL A 76 1.25 -8.49 -21.32
CA VAL A 76 0.93 -7.73 -22.53
C VAL A 76 1.00 -8.72 -23.67
N TYR A 77 -0.16 -9.12 -24.19
CA TYR A 77 -0.25 -9.96 -25.38
C TYR A 77 -0.45 -9.07 -26.59
N THR A 78 0.42 -9.19 -27.59
CA THR A 78 0.19 -8.58 -28.90
C THR A 78 -1.00 -9.28 -29.57
N ALA A 79 -1.66 -8.62 -30.52
CA ALA A 79 -2.67 -9.27 -31.36
C ALA A 79 -2.15 -10.59 -31.99
N LYS A 80 -0.85 -10.63 -32.36
CA LYS A 80 -0.16 -11.84 -32.84
C LYS A 80 -0.08 -12.95 -31.77
N ASP A 81 0.17 -12.58 -30.52
CA ASP A 81 0.31 -13.52 -29.40
C ASP A 81 -1.05 -14.09 -29.01
N MET A 82 -2.10 -13.25 -29.02
CA MET A 82 -3.48 -13.71 -28.84
C MET A 82 -3.89 -14.68 -29.94
N LEU A 83 -3.62 -14.36 -31.21
CA LEU A 83 -4.00 -15.21 -32.34
C LEU A 83 -3.34 -16.60 -32.25
N LYS A 84 -2.06 -16.66 -31.86
CA LYS A 84 -1.34 -17.91 -31.57
C LYS A 84 -1.94 -18.70 -30.42
N MET A 85 -2.41 -18.01 -29.39
CA MET A 85 -2.96 -18.61 -28.19
C MET A 85 -4.40 -19.12 -28.38
N THR A 86 -5.19 -18.52 -29.28
CA THR A 86 -6.63 -18.78 -29.39
C THR A 86 -7.06 -19.48 -30.68
N CYS A 87 -6.31 -19.39 -31.78
CA CYS A 87 -6.83 -19.73 -33.11
C CYS A 87 -5.97 -20.69 -33.93
N TYR A 88 -4.92 -21.29 -33.35
CA TYR A 88 -4.02 -22.17 -34.10
C TYR A 88 -3.68 -23.50 -33.41
N THR A 89 -4.27 -23.80 -32.26
CA THR A 89 -3.80 -24.98 -31.51
C THR A 89 -4.24 -26.31 -32.11
N GLU A 90 -5.25 -26.39 -32.99
CA GLU A 90 -5.68 -27.69 -33.56
C GLU A 90 -6.17 -27.69 -35.02
N ASP A 91 -6.26 -26.56 -35.71
CA ASP A 91 -6.76 -26.55 -37.11
C ASP A 91 -5.65 -26.81 -38.14
N GLU A 92 -5.51 -28.06 -38.57
CA GLU A 92 -4.59 -28.50 -39.65
C GLU A 92 -4.73 -27.64 -40.93
N ILE A 93 -5.94 -27.16 -41.20
CA ILE A 93 -6.26 -26.30 -42.35
C ILE A 93 -5.49 -24.97 -42.27
N MET A 94 -5.44 -24.36 -41.09
CA MET A 94 -4.75 -23.08 -40.90
C MET A 94 -3.22 -23.24 -40.98
N LEU A 95 -2.68 -24.36 -40.51
CA LEU A 95 -1.24 -24.65 -40.60
C LEU A 95 -0.79 -24.80 -42.07
N ASN A 96 -1.62 -25.44 -42.90
CA ASN A 96 -1.36 -25.60 -44.33
C ASN A 96 -1.44 -24.27 -45.10
N ILE A 97 -2.37 -23.38 -44.73
CA ILE A 97 -2.48 -22.05 -45.37
C ILE A 97 -1.26 -21.17 -45.03
N LEU A 98 -0.83 -21.16 -43.76
CA LEU A 98 0.34 -20.37 -43.34
C LEU A 98 1.64 -20.85 -43.98
N THR A 99 1.83 -22.17 -44.11
CA THR A 99 3.01 -22.75 -44.76
C THR A 99 3.02 -22.48 -46.27
N ALA A 100 1.87 -22.58 -46.94
CA ALA A 100 1.74 -22.20 -48.35
C ALA A 100 2.05 -20.71 -48.58
N ALA A 101 1.56 -19.83 -47.71
CA ALA A 101 1.83 -18.39 -47.79
C ALA A 101 3.33 -18.05 -47.58
N SER A 102 4.02 -18.77 -46.68
CA SER A 102 5.46 -18.59 -46.47
C SER A 102 6.31 -19.04 -47.66
N ASN A 103 5.91 -20.11 -48.35
CA ASN A 103 6.67 -20.69 -49.47
C ASN A 103 6.46 -19.95 -50.81
N ASN A 104 5.37 -19.18 -50.94
CA ASN A 104 5.07 -18.38 -52.14
C ASN A 104 5.66 -16.96 -52.12
N CYS A 105 6.38 -16.58 -51.06
CA CYS A 105 7.05 -15.28 -50.93
C CYS A 105 8.56 -15.35 -51.26
N SER A 106 8.99 -16.28 -52.11
CA SER A 106 10.36 -16.34 -52.67
C SER A 106 10.33 -16.24 -54.19
#